data_AF-A0A428QXA2-F1
#
_entry.id   AF-A0A428QXA2-F1
#
_cell.length_a   1.000
_cell.length_b   1.000
_cell.length_c   1.000
_cell.angle_alpha   90.00
_cell.angle_beta   90.00
_cell.angle_gamma   90.00
#
_symmetry.space_group_name_H-M   'P 1'
#
loop_
_entity.id
_entity.type
_entity.pdbx_description
1 polymer ?
#
loop_
_entity_poly.entity_id
_entity_poly.type
_entity_poly.pdbx_seq_one_letter_code
_entity_poly.pdbx_strand_id
1 'polypeptide(L)'
;MQVLPSKDGSEPRLGWEYQTAFGDVLKKELQDESETCFIHLAAKFALGRITLDEYLDGVLAHVRKSSQAKHKFDTLSMELWPENDLWPLTTSDIFAGSVRALMWSPSFTPFEDKEWKCLRGLASLAWNLDDPDKFQTSAREQGLDLSSLSPEAADLLLIIAYCRRHVKLLEHLVKTVQPPAQSSFDRLPYYAIEARVESWSNTAQHSPKKPENVAIEIQIWTLLLNSPWIHDSVDKSVEAAMTALGHQHVGSEPWTIEYTSPALDAFHSTLVVKNFSPSLSQVASFILKCPDVEIGRRYFKKMPGSMISSHKFFYPSHSGSLLVPIIESKTLSDKHRLDLVRLVLEEIPGLNLDATIDRPWVADMRRFGAPGNPWDFFNALMAAGWRGDKEMAELLLKHGAKPGVKDCLSNLDAGGLARQQGHEEFATWFEGRKAS
;
A
#
# COMPACT_ATOMS: atom_id res chain seq x y z
N MET A 1 -4.97 -0.52 14.74
CA MET A 1 -4.83 -0.41 16.23
C MET A 1 -3.35 -0.45 16.58
N GLN A 2 -2.89 0.39 17.52
CA GLN A 2 -1.48 0.48 17.91
C GLN A 2 -1.27 0.09 19.37
N VAL A 3 -0.18 -0.61 19.66
CA VAL A 3 0.27 -0.86 21.04
C VAL A 3 1.33 0.19 21.38
N LEU A 4 0.96 1.14 22.23
CA LEU A 4 1.84 2.21 22.66
C LEU A 4 2.61 1.74 23.90
N PRO A 5 3.96 1.69 23.84
CA PRO A 5 4.76 1.30 24.98
C PRO A 5 4.59 2.31 26.12
N SER A 6 4.71 1.80 27.34
CA SER A 6 4.72 2.64 28.52
C SER A 6 6.00 3.49 28.58
N LYS A 7 5.84 4.77 28.95
CA LYS A 7 6.97 5.71 29.10
C LYS A 7 7.49 5.79 30.54
N ASP A 8 6.75 5.26 31.51
CA ASP A 8 6.95 5.48 32.95
C ASP A 8 6.84 4.20 33.79
N GLY A 9 6.80 3.01 33.15
CA GLY A 9 6.65 1.72 33.83
C GLY A 9 5.20 1.32 34.11
N SER A 10 4.20 2.12 33.68
CA SER A 10 2.80 1.71 33.58
C SER A 10 2.57 0.59 32.54
N GLU A 11 1.35 0.05 32.47
CA GLU A 11 1.02 -0.94 31.42
C GLU A 11 1.00 -0.33 30.01
N PRO A 12 1.35 -1.09 28.97
CA PRO A 12 1.16 -0.67 27.58
C PRO A 12 -0.31 -0.29 27.33
N ARG A 13 -0.53 0.75 26.52
CA ARG A 13 -1.87 1.26 26.22
C ARG A 13 -2.18 1.16 24.73
N LEU A 14 -3.48 1.14 24.41
CA LEU A 14 -3.91 1.14 23.01
C LEU A 14 -4.05 2.55 22.47
N GLY A 15 -3.60 2.72 21.24
CA GLY A 15 -3.76 3.92 20.43
C GLY A 15 -4.45 3.61 19.10
N TRP A 16 -4.97 4.66 18.48
CA TRP A 16 -5.58 4.61 17.16
C TRP A 16 -4.78 5.52 16.24
N GLU A 17 -4.25 4.95 15.15
CA GLU A 17 -3.43 5.68 14.18
C GLU A 17 -4.22 6.74 13.44
N TYR A 18 -5.47 6.41 13.08
CA TYR A 18 -6.33 7.25 12.27
C TYR A 18 -7.59 7.62 13.06
N GLN A 19 -7.92 8.91 13.06
CA GLN A 19 -9.22 9.40 13.51
C GLN A 19 -10.16 9.42 12.31
N THR A 20 -10.92 8.35 12.17
CA THR A 20 -12.05 8.27 11.23
C THR A 20 -13.35 8.22 12.04
N ALA A 21 -14.49 8.50 11.41
CA ALA A 21 -15.81 8.33 12.03
C ALA A 21 -16.00 6.91 12.62
N PHE A 22 -15.30 5.92 12.04
CA PHE A 22 -15.30 4.53 12.52
C PHE A 22 -14.43 4.28 13.75
N GLY A 23 -13.39 5.09 13.99
CA GLY A 23 -12.55 4.96 15.18
C GLY A 23 -13.35 5.12 16.47
N ASP A 24 -14.43 5.90 16.46
CA ASP A 24 -15.30 6.07 17.61
C ASP A 24 -16.20 4.86 17.86
N VAL A 25 -16.55 4.10 16.83
CA VAL A 25 -17.32 2.86 16.97
C VAL A 25 -16.48 1.76 17.60
N LEU A 26 -15.24 1.58 17.15
CA LEU A 26 -14.30 0.62 17.75
C LEU A 26 -13.97 0.97 19.21
N LYS A 27 -13.85 2.27 19.52
CA LYS A 27 -13.71 2.74 20.91
C LYS A 27 -14.94 2.41 21.75
N LYS A 28 -16.15 2.59 21.21
CA LYS A 28 -17.40 2.22 21.91
C LYS A 28 -17.46 0.71 22.17
N GLU A 29 -17.09 -0.12 21.19
CA GLU A 29 -16.97 -1.57 21.38
C GLU A 29 -16.01 -1.86 22.54
N LEU A 30 -14.78 -1.33 22.48
CA LEU A 30 -13.77 -1.56 23.51
C LEU A 30 -14.16 -1.05 24.91
N GLN A 31 -14.96 0.01 25.01
CA GLN A 31 -15.45 0.59 26.28
C GLN A 31 -16.62 -0.18 26.90
N ASP A 32 -17.38 -0.92 26.10
CA ASP A 32 -18.50 -1.71 26.58
C ASP A 32 -17.97 -3.01 27.20
N GLU A 33 -17.68 -3.01 28.51
CA GLU A 33 -17.12 -4.17 29.23
C GLU A 33 -18.04 -5.40 29.25
N SER A 34 -19.33 -5.21 28.92
CA SER A 34 -20.28 -6.33 28.77
C SER A 34 -20.07 -7.10 27.48
N GLU A 35 -19.41 -6.48 26.50
CA GLU A 35 -19.01 -7.08 25.24
C GLU A 35 -17.54 -7.50 25.35
N THR A 36 -17.18 -8.65 24.79
CA THR A 36 -15.81 -9.19 24.92
C THR A 36 -15.26 -9.81 23.63
N CYS A 37 -15.90 -9.51 22.49
CA CYS A 37 -15.57 -10.10 21.19
C CYS A 37 -14.54 -9.29 20.40
N PHE A 38 -14.13 -9.83 19.25
CA PHE A 38 -13.24 -9.24 18.21
C PHE A 38 -12.25 -8.17 18.68
N ILE A 39 -12.68 -6.90 18.83
CA ILE A 39 -11.78 -5.80 19.20
C ILE A 39 -11.23 -5.97 20.61
N HIS A 40 -11.98 -6.48 21.58
CA HIS A 40 -11.46 -6.79 22.91
C HIS A 40 -10.44 -7.92 22.89
N LEU A 41 -10.69 -8.97 22.10
CA LEU A 41 -9.77 -10.10 21.98
C LEU A 41 -8.48 -9.66 21.28
N ALA A 42 -8.59 -8.93 20.18
CA ALA A 42 -7.46 -8.32 19.48
C ALA A 42 -6.66 -7.40 20.40
N ALA A 43 -7.35 -6.52 21.14
CA ALA A 43 -6.75 -5.61 22.12
C ALA A 43 -5.98 -6.37 23.20
N LYS A 44 -6.61 -7.35 23.84
CA LYS A 44 -5.98 -8.16 24.90
C LYS A 44 -4.81 -8.96 24.36
N PHE A 45 -4.94 -9.56 23.18
CA PHE A 45 -3.88 -10.34 22.57
C PHE A 45 -2.69 -9.47 22.16
N ALA A 46 -2.93 -8.32 21.53
CA ALA A 46 -1.89 -7.36 21.19
C ALA A 46 -1.15 -6.81 22.42
N LEU A 47 -1.85 -6.68 23.55
CA LEU A 47 -1.26 -6.30 24.85
C LEU A 47 -0.61 -7.48 25.60
N GLY A 48 -0.63 -8.70 25.06
CA GLY A 48 -0.09 -9.90 25.71
C GLY A 48 -0.87 -10.35 26.95
N ARG A 49 -2.13 -9.93 27.11
CA ARG A 49 -2.99 -10.24 28.25
C ARG A 49 -3.73 -11.57 28.13
N ILE A 50 -3.81 -12.12 26.92
CA ILE A 50 -4.36 -13.45 26.65
C ILE A 50 -3.39 -14.22 25.76
N THR A 51 -3.45 -15.53 25.87
CA THR A 51 -2.69 -16.48 25.04
C THR A 51 -3.23 -16.52 23.61
N LEU A 52 -2.43 -17.08 22.70
CA LEU A 52 -2.88 -17.37 21.34
C LEU A 52 -4.12 -18.27 21.35
N ASP A 53 -4.17 -19.25 22.25
CA ASP A 53 -5.29 -20.18 22.30
C ASP A 53 -6.58 -19.50 22.70
N GLU A 54 -6.56 -18.68 23.76
CA GLU A 54 -7.70 -17.87 24.19
C GLU A 54 -8.17 -16.91 23.08
N TYR A 55 -7.22 -16.30 22.37
CA TYR A 55 -7.53 -15.43 21.23
C TYR A 55 -8.20 -16.19 20.08
N LEU A 56 -7.62 -17.30 19.63
CA LEU A 56 -8.18 -18.11 18.55
C LEU A 56 -9.53 -18.72 18.92
N ASP A 57 -9.68 -19.23 20.14
CA ASP A 57 -10.95 -19.78 20.63
C ASP A 57 -12.03 -18.70 20.68
N GLY A 58 -11.71 -17.52 21.21
CA GLY A 58 -12.65 -16.41 21.29
C GLY A 58 -13.08 -15.91 19.90
N VAL A 59 -12.12 -15.68 19.00
CA VAL A 59 -12.42 -15.15 17.65
C VAL A 59 -13.16 -16.19 16.81
N LEU A 60 -12.70 -17.44 16.79
CA LEU A 60 -13.33 -18.48 15.98
C LEU A 60 -14.66 -18.98 16.58
N ALA A 61 -14.95 -18.75 17.85
CA ALA A 61 -16.25 -19.12 18.43
C ALA A 61 -17.43 -18.50 17.67
N HIS A 62 -17.25 -17.36 17.01
CA HIS A 62 -18.33 -16.69 16.28
C HIS A 62 -18.70 -17.37 14.96
N VAL A 63 -17.78 -18.13 14.35
CA VAL A 63 -18.04 -18.88 13.12
C VAL A 63 -18.48 -20.32 13.39
N ARG A 64 -18.64 -20.71 14.66
CA ARG A 64 -19.06 -22.06 15.09
C ARG A 64 -20.57 -22.15 15.24
N LYS A 65 -21.20 -23.13 14.60
CA LYS A 65 -22.66 -23.32 14.61
C LYS A 65 -23.28 -23.54 15.99
N SER A 66 -22.61 -24.29 16.87
CA SER A 66 -23.11 -24.57 18.23
C SER A 66 -22.83 -23.47 19.24
N SER A 67 -22.12 -22.41 18.84
CA SER A 67 -21.70 -21.35 19.74
C SER A 67 -22.84 -20.41 20.08
N GLN A 68 -22.84 -19.93 21.32
CA GLN A 68 -23.72 -18.87 21.80
C GLN A 68 -23.06 -17.48 21.72
N ALA A 69 -21.88 -17.35 21.13
CA ALA A 69 -21.19 -16.07 20.93
C ALA A 69 -22.00 -15.19 19.97
N LYS A 70 -22.97 -14.46 20.53
CA LYS A 70 -23.77 -13.44 19.86
C LYS A 70 -23.65 -12.17 20.68
N HIS A 71 -22.77 -11.31 20.23
CA HIS A 71 -22.43 -10.04 20.83
C HIS A 71 -23.11 -8.91 20.08
N LYS A 72 -23.38 -7.80 20.75
CA LYS A 72 -24.01 -6.62 20.13
C LYS A 72 -23.29 -6.17 18.86
N PHE A 73 -21.96 -6.24 18.87
CA PHE A 73 -21.11 -5.83 17.76
C PHE A 73 -20.93 -6.90 16.66
N ASP A 74 -21.46 -8.11 16.85
CA ASP A 74 -21.41 -9.15 15.80
C ASP A 74 -22.35 -8.87 14.63
N THR A 75 -23.32 -7.96 14.82
CA THR A 75 -24.32 -7.62 13.80
C THR A 75 -23.96 -6.34 13.06
N LEU A 76 -24.24 -6.31 11.75
CA LEU A 76 -24.07 -5.12 10.91
C LEU A 76 -25.22 -4.14 11.18
N SER A 77 -25.04 -3.21 12.11
CA SER A 77 -25.99 -2.11 12.31
C SER A 77 -25.66 -0.93 11.39
N MET A 78 -26.48 -0.66 10.38
CA MET A 78 -26.28 0.50 9.49
C MET A 78 -26.29 1.84 10.24
N GLU A 79 -26.93 1.92 11.42
CA GLU A 79 -26.88 3.10 12.30
C GLU A 79 -25.51 3.32 12.94
N LEU A 80 -24.73 2.25 13.13
CA LEU A 80 -23.36 2.28 13.66
C LEU A 80 -22.29 2.21 12.56
N TRP A 81 -22.64 1.72 11.37
CA TRP A 81 -21.71 1.36 10.29
C TRP A 81 -22.28 1.75 8.92
N PRO A 82 -22.23 3.05 8.53
CA PRO A 82 -22.97 3.58 7.37
C PRO A 82 -22.43 3.12 6.01
N GLU A 83 -21.29 2.45 5.95
CA GLU A 83 -20.72 1.89 4.73
C GLU A 83 -20.19 0.49 5.05
N ASN A 84 -20.27 -0.48 4.13
CA ASN A 84 -19.68 -1.82 4.24
C ASN A 84 -18.13 -1.79 4.30
N ASP A 85 -17.57 -0.74 4.87
CA ASP A 85 -16.15 -0.51 5.02
C ASP A 85 -15.62 -1.37 6.18
N LEU A 86 -15.06 -2.51 5.80
CA LEU A 86 -14.38 -3.45 6.70
C LEU A 86 -12.98 -2.95 7.10
N TRP A 87 -12.55 -1.80 6.58
CA TRP A 87 -11.24 -1.25 6.86
C TRP A 87 -10.96 -1.18 8.35
N PRO A 88 -11.81 -0.55 9.19
CA PRO A 88 -11.46 -0.33 10.59
C PRO A 88 -11.21 -1.64 11.34
N LEU A 89 -11.88 -2.72 10.92
CA LEU A 89 -11.73 -4.05 11.51
C LEU A 89 -10.41 -4.70 11.06
N THR A 90 -10.21 -4.82 9.76
CA THR A 90 -9.04 -5.50 9.17
C THR A 90 -7.72 -4.76 9.41
N THR A 91 -7.74 -3.43 9.56
CA THR A 91 -6.56 -2.63 10.00
C THR A 91 -6.34 -2.63 11.51
N SER A 92 -7.33 -3.01 12.31
CA SER A 92 -7.14 -3.20 13.75
C SER A 92 -6.48 -4.52 14.05
N ASP A 93 -7.03 -5.57 13.43
CA ASP A 93 -6.58 -6.93 13.51
C ASP A 93 -7.04 -7.64 12.23
N ILE A 94 -6.08 -8.01 11.40
CA ILE A 94 -6.36 -8.59 10.07
C ILE A 94 -7.13 -9.92 10.21
N PHE A 95 -6.76 -10.77 11.17
CA PHE A 95 -7.40 -12.07 11.34
C PHE A 95 -8.80 -11.93 11.93
N ALA A 96 -8.95 -11.23 13.06
CA ALA A 96 -10.25 -11.00 13.68
C ALA A 96 -11.20 -10.25 12.74
N GLY A 97 -10.68 -9.27 11.99
CA GLY A 97 -11.43 -8.55 10.96
C GLY A 97 -11.88 -9.45 9.81
N SER A 98 -11.04 -10.39 9.37
CA SER A 98 -11.39 -11.35 8.31
C SER A 98 -12.47 -12.34 8.77
N VAL A 99 -12.39 -12.83 10.01
CA VAL A 99 -13.43 -13.70 10.60
C VAL A 99 -14.77 -12.96 10.68
N ARG A 100 -14.76 -11.72 11.16
CA ARG A 100 -15.97 -10.88 11.23
C ARG A 100 -16.54 -10.58 9.83
N ALA A 101 -15.67 -10.29 8.86
CA ALA A 101 -16.07 -10.08 7.46
C ALA A 101 -16.70 -11.34 6.83
N LEU A 102 -16.19 -12.53 7.16
CA LEU A 102 -16.77 -13.79 6.70
C LEU A 102 -18.18 -13.98 7.25
N MET A 103 -18.40 -13.72 8.55
CA MET A 103 -19.73 -13.82 9.17
C MET A 103 -20.79 -12.94 8.52
N TRP A 104 -20.37 -11.80 7.97
CA TRP A 104 -21.25 -10.85 7.28
C TRP A 104 -21.45 -11.17 5.81
N SER A 105 -20.76 -12.19 5.28
CA SER A 105 -21.01 -12.66 3.92
C SER A 105 -22.41 -13.26 3.83
N PRO A 106 -23.28 -12.82 2.90
CA PRO A 106 -24.66 -13.33 2.80
C PRO A 106 -24.76 -14.84 2.57
N SER A 107 -23.72 -15.43 1.97
CA SER A 107 -23.62 -16.86 1.68
C SER A 107 -23.03 -17.69 2.82
N PHE A 108 -22.52 -17.06 3.88
CA PHE A 108 -21.80 -17.77 4.93
C PHE A 108 -22.74 -18.61 5.79
N THR A 109 -22.32 -19.86 6.03
CA THR A 109 -22.96 -20.77 6.97
C THR A 109 -21.97 -21.11 8.08
N PRO A 110 -22.35 -20.98 9.37
CA PRO A 110 -21.48 -21.35 10.48
C PRO A 110 -20.99 -22.80 10.40
N PHE A 111 -19.72 -23.00 10.73
CA PHE A 111 -19.04 -24.29 10.66
C PHE A 111 -19.59 -25.28 11.69
N GLU A 112 -19.69 -26.54 11.28
CA GLU A 112 -20.01 -27.64 12.18
C GLU A 112 -18.87 -27.86 13.19
N ASP A 113 -19.19 -28.42 14.35
CA ASP A 113 -18.21 -28.59 15.45
C ASP A 113 -16.95 -29.35 15.06
N LYS A 114 -17.08 -30.34 14.16
CA LYS A 114 -15.95 -31.12 13.67
C LYS A 114 -15.01 -30.27 12.81
N GLU A 115 -15.57 -29.53 11.87
CA GLU A 115 -14.82 -28.63 10.98
C GLU A 115 -14.18 -27.50 11.78
N TRP A 116 -14.94 -26.87 12.69
CA TRP A 116 -14.43 -25.82 13.57
C TRP A 116 -13.23 -26.27 14.39
N LYS A 117 -13.29 -27.47 15.00
CA LYS A 117 -12.16 -28.03 15.75
C LYS A 117 -10.94 -28.25 14.85
N CYS A 118 -11.17 -28.70 13.62
CA CYS A 118 -10.09 -28.88 12.64
C CYS A 118 -9.45 -27.54 12.26
N LEU A 119 -10.26 -26.55 11.87
CA LEU A 119 -9.81 -25.19 11.57
C LEU A 119 -9.03 -24.58 12.74
N ARG A 120 -9.56 -24.68 13.97
CA ARG A 120 -8.92 -24.14 15.17
C ARG A 120 -7.56 -24.78 15.47
N GLY A 121 -7.44 -26.09 15.31
CA GLY A 121 -6.17 -26.81 15.46
C GLY A 121 -5.15 -26.38 14.39
N LEU A 122 -5.57 -26.36 13.12
CA LEU A 122 -4.73 -25.94 11.99
C LEU A 122 -4.33 -24.46 12.10
N ALA A 123 -5.22 -23.60 12.60
CA ALA A 123 -4.94 -22.19 12.87
C ALA A 123 -3.81 -22.02 13.89
N SER A 124 -3.84 -22.79 14.99
CA SER A 124 -2.78 -22.77 16.00
C SER A 124 -1.43 -23.22 15.43
N LEU A 125 -1.43 -24.28 14.62
CA LEU A 125 -0.22 -24.76 13.94
C LEU A 125 0.31 -23.73 12.96
N ALA A 126 -0.54 -23.19 12.08
CA ALA A 126 -0.14 -22.22 11.05
C ALA A 126 0.36 -20.90 11.66
N TRP A 127 -0.11 -20.54 12.85
CA TRP A 127 0.36 -19.35 13.56
C TRP A 127 1.83 -19.46 13.99
N ASN A 128 2.25 -20.68 14.35
CA ASN A 128 3.55 -20.96 14.98
C ASN A 128 4.56 -21.62 14.05
N LEU A 129 4.11 -22.29 12.99
CA LEU A 129 4.96 -23.01 12.04
C LEU A 129 4.94 -22.32 10.69
N ASP A 130 6.11 -21.98 10.16
CA ASP A 130 6.31 -21.40 8.83
C ASP A 130 6.72 -22.44 7.77
N ASP A 131 7.19 -23.59 8.23
CA ASP A 131 7.65 -24.71 7.41
C ASP A 131 6.50 -25.68 7.07
N PRO A 132 6.22 -25.93 5.77
CA PRO A 132 5.13 -26.81 5.35
C PRO A 132 5.24 -28.26 5.84
N ASP A 133 6.45 -28.83 5.89
CA ASP A 133 6.65 -30.24 6.25
C ASP A 133 6.39 -30.45 7.74
N LYS A 134 6.87 -29.53 8.58
CA LYS A 134 6.56 -29.52 10.02
C LYS A 134 5.08 -29.32 10.27
N PHE A 135 4.46 -28.36 9.57
CA PHE A 135 3.03 -28.10 9.67
C PHE A 135 2.22 -29.36 9.35
N GLN A 136 2.52 -30.02 8.23
CA GLN A 136 1.80 -31.22 7.81
C GLN A 136 2.03 -32.41 8.76
N THR A 137 3.25 -32.59 9.26
CA THR A 137 3.57 -33.64 10.22
C THR A 137 2.79 -33.45 11.51
N SER A 138 2.83 -32.25 12.11
CA SER A 138 2.08 -31.94 13.33
C SER A 138 0.57 -32.01 13.14
N ALA A 139 0.06 -31.60 11.96
CA ALA A 139 -1.36 -31.75 11.64
C ALA A 139 -1.78 -33.23 11.64
N ARG A 140 -1.00 -34.11 11.00
CA ARG A 140 -1.26 -35.57 10.99
C ARG A 140 -1.22 -36.19 12.37
N GLU A 141 -0.23 -35.82 13.19
CA GLU A 141 -0.11 -36.29 14.57
C GLU A 141 -1.30 -35.90 15.45
N GLN A 142 -1.90 -34.74 15.17
CA GLN A 142 -3.10 -34.26 15.86
C GLN A 142 -4.41 -34.71 15.20
N GLY A 143 -4.35 -35.53 14.14
CA GLY A 143 -5.54 -35.98 13.40
C GLY A 143 -6.30 -34.86 12.70
N LEU A 144 -5.60 -33.77 12.35
CA LEU A 144 -6.15 -32.62 11.63
C LEU A 144 -5.96 -32.81 10.12
N ASP A 145 -7.05 -32.69 9.37
CA ASP A 145 -7.08 -32.94 7.93
C ASP A 145 -7.46 -31.67 7.17
N LEU A 146 -6.50 -31.11 6.42
CA LEU A 146 -6.73 -29.94 5.55
C LEU A 146 -7.85 -30.16 4.54
N SER A 147 -8.01 -31.39 4.03
CA SER A 147 -9.03 -31.69 3.03
C SER A 147 -10.46 -31.71 3.60
N SER A 148 -10.59 -31.67 4.93
CA SER A 148 -11.87 -31.57 5.62
C SER A 148 -12.40 -30.15 5.78
N LEU A 149 -11.59 -29.14 5.45
CA LEU A 149 -11.99 -27.74 5.52
C LEU A 149 -12.84 -27.34 4.32
N SER A 150 -13.90 -26.57 4.56
CA SER A 150 -14.57 -25.79 3.51
C SER A 150 -13.62 -24.74 2.92
N PRO A 151 -13.93 -24.22 1.71
CA PRO A 151 -13.19 -23.10 1.13
C PRO A 151 -13.12 -21.87 2.04
N GLU A 152 -14.20 -21.56 2.76
CA GLU A 152 -14.26 -20.44 3.71
C GLU A 152 -13.36 -20.66 4.94
N ALA A 153 -13.31 -21.87 5.48
CA ALA A 153 -12.40 -22.21 6.57
C ALA A 153 -10.93 -22.16 6.11
N ALA A 154 -10.66 -22.64 4.89
CA ALA A 154 -9.34 -22.58 4.28
C ALA A 154 -8.87 -21.13 4.05
N ASP A 155 -9.75 -20.23 3.63
CA ASP A 155 -9.48 -18.80 3.48
C ASP A 155 -8.94 -18.16 4.77
N LEU A 156 -9.59 -18.44 5.91
CA LEU A 156 -9.12 -17.97 7.21
C LEU A 156 -7.75 -18.54 7.60
N LEU A 157 -7.43 -19.77 7.19
CA LEU A 157 -6.11 -20.36 7.42
C LEU A 157 -5.02 -19.66 6.60
N LEU A 158 -5.30 -19.27 5.36
CA LEU A 158 -4.39 -18.46 4.54
C LEU A 158 -4.17 -17.07 5.15
N ILE A 159 -5.21 -16.45 5.71
CA ILE A 159 -5.08 -15.17 6.42
C ILE A 159 -4.13 -15.29 7.61
N ILE A 160 -4.10 -16.41 8.32
CA ILE A 160 -3.11 -16.63 9.40
C ILE A 160 -1.69 -16.65 8.85
N ALA A 161 -1.44 -17.42 7.78
CA ALA A 161 -0.13 -17.47 7.14
C ALA A 161 0.30 -16.07 6.63
N TYR A 162 -0.65 -15.27 6.13
CA TYR A 162 -0.45 -13.88 5.75
C TYR A 162 -0.08 -12.98 6.95
N CYS A 163 -0.90 -13.00 8.01
CA CYS A 163 -0.67 -12.26 9.26
C CYS A 163 0.74 -12.50 9.80
N ARG A 164 1.20 -13.76 9.73
CA ARG A 164 2.50 -14.22 10.24
C ARG A 164 3.65 -14.13 9.25
N ARG A 165 3.39 -13.77 7.99
CA ARG A 165 4.38 -13.68 6.89
C ARG A 165 5.06 -15.02 6.57
N HIS A 166 4.34 -16.12 6.74
CA HIS A 166 4.85 -17.46 6.48
C HIS A 166 4.78 -17.78 4.98
N VAL A 167 5.71 -17.24 4.17
CA VAL A 167 5.69 -17.33 2.70
C VAL A 167 5.60 -18.78 2.20
N LYS A 168 6.45 -19.67 2.72
CA LYS A 168 6.50 -21.08 2.29
C LYS A 168 5.24 -21.84 2.67
N LEU A 169 4.72 -21.63 3.88
CA LEU A 169 3.45 -22.21 4.30
C LEU A 169 2.31 -21.69 3.44
N LEU A 170 2.24 -20.39 3.19
CA LEU A 170 1.20 -19.80 2.34
C LEU A 170 1.23 -20.40 0.93
N GLU A 171 2.41 -20.52 0.32
CA GLU A 171 2.58 -21.15 -0.99
C GLU A 171 2.07 -22.61 -1.00
N HIS A 172 2.37 -23.37 0.06
CA HIS A 172 1.87 -24.74 0.20
C HIS A 172 0.35 -24.78 0.32
N LEU A 173 -0.23 -23.93 1.19
CA LEU A 173 -1.66 -23.88 1.41
C LEU A 173 -2.43 -23.48 0.15
N VAL A 174 -2.00 -22.43 -0.55
CA VAL A 174 -2.58 -21.97 -1.82
C VAL A 174 -2.71 -23.09 -2.86
N LYS A 175 -1.75 -24.04 -2.88
CA LYS A 175 -1.74 -25.19 -3.81
C LYS A 175 -2.57 -26.39 -3.33
N THR A 176 -2.90 -26.44 -2.04
CA THR A 176 -3.46 -27.65 -1.40
C THR A 176 -4.95 -27.52 -1.08
N VAL A 177 -5.40 -26.31 -0.73
CA VAL A 177 -6.80 -26.04 -0.37
C VAL A 177 -7.58 -25.39 -1.52
N GLN A 178 -8.91 -25.48 -1.47
CA GLN A 178 -9.78 -24.92 -2.50
C GLN A 178 -10.11 -23.45 -2.20
N PRO A 179 -10.07 -22.56 -3.22
CA PRO A 179 -10.45 -21.16 -3.06
C PRO A 179 -11.98 -21.02 -2.91
N PRO A 180 -12.47 -20.11 -2.05
CA PRO A 180 -13.89 -19.76 -1.97
C PRO A 180 -14.30 -18.90 -3.18
N ALA A 181 -15.60 -18.72 -3.38
CA ALA A 181 -16.11 -17.85 -4.45
C ALA A 181 -15.78 -16.35 -4.23
N GLN A 182 -15.50 -15.97 -2.98
CA GLN A 182 -14.98 -14.67 -2.60
C GLN A 182 -14.05 -14.86 -1.40
N SER A 183 -12.82 -14.41 -1.52
CA SER A 183 -11.78 -14.52 -0.49
C SER A 183 -11.73 -13.29 0.39
N SER A 184 -11.25 -13.45 1.62
CA SER A 184 -10.87 -12.36 2.51
C SER A 184 -9.85 -11.41 1.87
N PHE A 185 -8.97 -11.90 0.99
CA PHE A 185 -7.99 -11.06 0.30
C PHE A 185 -8.60 -10.10 -0.72
N ASP A 186 -9.77 -10.44 -1.30
CA ASP A 186 -10.50 -9.53 -2.20
C ASP A 186 -11.06 -8.30 -1.45
N ARG A 187 -11.14 -8.40 -0.11
CA ARG A 187 -11.77 -7.41 0.78
C ARG A 187 -10.75 -6.67 1.64
N LEU A 188 -9.45 -6.98 1.53
CA LEU A 188 -8.42 -6.28 2.31
C LEU A 188 -8.27 -4.85 1.78
N PRO A 189 -8.39 -3.82 2.64
CA PRO A 189 -8.24 -2.44 2.20
C PRO A 189 -6.78 -2.11 1.92
N TYR A 190 -6.56 -1.06 1.11
CA TYR A 190 -5.26 -0.43 0.90
C TYR A 190 -4.46 -0.25 2.20
N TYR A 191 -5.11 0.27 3.24
CA TYR A 191 -4.48 0.61 4.50
C TYR A 191 -4.05 -0.61 5.33
N ALA A 192 -4.68 -1.76 5.15
CA ALA A 192 -4.22 -2.99 5.82
C ALA A 192 -2.90 -3.47 5.21
N ILE A 193 -2.70 -3.24 3.92
CA ILE A 193 -1.47 -3.58 3.19
C ILE A 193 -0.40 -2.52 3.48
N GLU A 194 -0.73 -1.23 3.32
CA GLU A 194 0.17 -0.10 3.60
C GLU A 194 0.71 -0.17 5.03
N ALA A 195 -0.17 -0.38 6.02
CA ALA A 195 0.23 -0.45 7.41
C ALA A 195 1.24 -1.55 7.69
N ARG A 196 1.40 -2.56 6.82
CA ARG A 196 2.34 -3.67 6.92
C ARG A 196 3.71 -3.42 6.28
N VAL A 197 3.81 -2.41 5.42
CA VAL A 197 5.04 -2.14 4.66
C VAL A 197 5.64 -0.79 5.00
N GLU A 198 4.83 0.11 5.56
CA GLU A 198 5.26 1.44 5.94
C GLU A 198 5.97 1.48 7.29
N SER A 199 7.07 2.22 7.31
CA SER A 199 7.93 2.37 8.48
C SER A 199 7.33 3.28 9.55
N TRP A 200 6.53 4.25 9.13
CA TRP A 200 5.85 5.19 10.03
C TRP A 200 4.60 4.59 10.68
N SER A 201 4.02 3.55 10.07
CA SER A 201 2.84 2.87 10.59
C SER A 201 3.16 2.19 11.92
N ASN A 202 2.45 2.53 13.00
CA ASN A 202 2.59 1.85 14.30
C ASN A 202 1.47 0.84 14.58
N THR A 203 0.69 0.51 13.55
CA THR A 203 -0.35 -0.50 13.65
C THR A 203 0.24 -1.88 13.95
N ALA A 204 -0.42 -2.65 14.82
CA ALA A 204 -0.03 -4.02 15.15
C ALA A 204 -0.20 -4.94 13.93
N GLN A 205 0.87 -5.66 13.55
CA GLN A 205 0.91 -6.43 12.28
C GLN A 205 0.93 -7.96 12.45
N HIS A 206 0.64 -8.48 13.64
CA HIS A 206 0.73 -9.92 14.02
C HIS A 206 2.07 -10.60 13.75
N SER A 207 3.07 -9.90 13.23
CA SER A 207 4.42 -10.35 12.90
C SER A 207 5.43 -9.28 13.33
N PRO A 208 6.70 -9.64 13.56
CA PRO A 208 7.72 -8.65 13.91
C PRO A 208 7.87 -7.61 12.80
N LYS A 209 7.90 -6.33 13.20
CA LYS A 209 8.16 -5.22 12.30
C LYS A 209 9.66 -5.22 11.96
N LYS A 210 10.04 -5.63 10.75
CA LYS A 210 11.42 -5.65 10.27
C LYS A 210 11.59 -5.05 8.86
N PRO A 211 12.69 -4.33 8.58
CA PRO A 211 13.05 -3.79 7.26
C PRO A 211 12.75 -4.69 6.04
N GLU A 212 13.15 -5.97 6.12
CA GLU A 212 13.04 -6.96 5.05
C GLU A 212 11.61 -7.37 4.71
N ASN A 213 10.64 -6.96 5.54
CA ASN A 213 9.23 -7.32 5.41
C ASN A 213 8.59 -6.83 4.10
N VAL A 214 9.08 -5.75 3.48
CA VAL A 214 8.52 -5.27 2.22
C VAL A 214 8.76 -6.29 1.10
N ALA A 215 9.97 -6.85 1.01
CA ALA A 215 10.28 -7.91 0.06
C ALA A 215 9.49 -9.19 0.34
N ILE A 216 9.17 -9.47 1.61
CA ILE A 216 8.32 -10.60 2.01
C ILE A 216 6.86 -10.36 1.59
N GLU A 217 6.30 -9.16 1.83
CA GLU A 217 4.94 -8.83 1.35
C GLU A 217 4.85 -8.95 -0.16
N ILE A 218 5.83 -8.46 -0.91
CA ILE A 218 5.87 -8.62 -2.37
C ILE A 218 5.78 -10.08 -2.78
N GLN A 219 6.54 -10.98 -2.13
CA GLN A 219 6.50 -12.40 -2.45
C GLN A 219 5.11 -13.00 -2.16
N ILE A 220 4.52 -12.66 -1.02
CA ILE A 220 3.18 -13.12 -0.66
C ILE A 220 2.14 -12.66 -1.69
N TRP A 221 2.13 -11.36 -2.02
CA TRP A 221 1.17 -10.83 -2.99
C TRP A 221 1.43 -11.32 -4.41
N THR A 222 2.69 -11.54 -4.80
CA THR A 222 3.03 -12.22 -6.06
C THR A 222 2.42 -13.62 -6.10
N LEU A 223 2.52 -14.39 -5.01
CA LEU A 223 1.92 -15.73 -4.93
C LEU A 223 0.39 -15.67 -5.02
N LEU A 224 -0.24 -14.78 -4.24
CA LEU A 224 -1.69 -14.63 -4.19
C LEU A 224 -2.27 -14.18 -5.55
N LEU A 225 -1.66 -13.19 -6.20
CA LEU A 225 -2.09 -12.70 -7.51
C LEU A 225 -1.95 -13.75 -8.63
N ASN A 226 -0.98 -14.66 -8.51
CA ASN A 226 -0.82 -15.78 -9.44
C ASN A 226 -1.66 -17.00 -9.07
N SER A 227 -2.53 -16.88 -8.06
CA SER A 227 -3.40 -17.94 -7.57
C SER A 227 -4.88 -17.59 -7.77
N PRO A 228 -5.80 -18.56 -7.68
CA PRO A 228 -7.23 -18.30 -7.75
C PRO A 228 -7.81 -17.64 -6.48
N TRP A 229 -6.98 -17.33 -5.47
CA TRP A 229 -7.42 -16.71 -4.21
C TRP A 229 -7.62 -15.20 -4.31
N ILE A 230 -7.10 -14.56 -5.37
CA ILE A 230 -7.44 -13.19 -5.74
C ILE A 230 -8.27 -13.26 -7.01
N HIS A 231 -9.50 -12.78 -6.94
CA HIS A 231 -10.43 -12.85 -8.05
C HIS A 231 -10.28 -11.63 -8.97
N ASP A 232 -10.55 -11.82 -10.28
CA ASP A 232 -10.33 -10.79 -11.32
C ASP A 232 -11.28 -9.56 -11.21
N SER A 233 -12.13 -9.51 -10.20
CA SER A 233 -12.98 -8.36 -9.85
C SER A 233 -12.49 -7.60 -8.61
N VAL A 234 -11.19 -7.66 -8.29
CA VAL A 234 -10.63 -6.95 -7.13
C VAL A 234 -11.03 -5.48 -7.11
N ASP A 235 -11.38 -5.01 -5.92
CA ASP A 235 -11.74 -3.62 -5.70
C ASP A 235 -10.55 -2.68 -5.99
N LYS A 236 -10.86 -1.44 -6.40
CA LYS A 236 -9.86 -0.41 -6.74
C LYS A 236 -8.88 -0.14 -5.59
N SER A 237 -9.29 -0.33 -4.34
CA SER A 237 -8.43 -0.18 -3.17
C SER A 237 -7.31 -1.23 -3.14
N VAL A 238 -7.60 -2.49 -3.48
CA VAL A 238 -6.60 -3.56 -3.58
C VAL A 238 -5.67 -3.29 -4.76
N GLU A 239 -6.20 -2.89 -5.92
CA GLU A 239 -5.39 -2.50 -7.08
C GLU A 239 -4.42 -1.35 -6.73
N ALA A 240 -4.92 -0.30 -6.06
CA ALA A 240 -4.10 0.83 -5.61
C ALA A 240 -3.00 0.37 -4.63
N ALA A 241 -3.29 -0.61 -3.77
CA ALA A 241 -2.33 -1.15 -2.82
C ALA A 241 -1.24 -1.97 -3.50
N MET A 242 -1.64 -2.83 -4.45
CA MET A 242 -0.71 -3.68 -5.19
C MET A 242 0.21 -2.85 -6.07
N THR A 243 -0.34 -1.83 -6.74
CA THR A 243 0.47 -0.88 -7.53
C THR A 243 1.37 -0.06 -6.62
N ALA A 244 0.90 0.44 -5.47
CA ALA A 244 1.74 1.19 -4.53
C ALA A 244 2.89 0.34 -3.98
N LEU A 245 2.64 -0.92 -3.58
CA LEU A 245 3.65 -1.82 -3.00
C LEU A 245 4.89 -2.00 -3.89
N GLY A 246 4.71 -2.05 -5.21
CA GLY A 246 5.81 -2.19 -6.17
C GLY A 246 6.55 -0.89 -6.49
N HIS A 247 6.05 0.25 -5.98
CA HIS A 247 6.51 1.60 -6.31
C HIS A 247 6.61 2.49 -5.06
N GLN A 248 6.74 1.88 -3.87
CA GLN A 248 6.62 2.58 -2.60
C GLN A 248 7.61 3.73 -2.46
N HIS A 249 7.15 4.75 -1.71
CA HIS A 249 7.88 5.96 -1.39
C HIS A 249 9.12 5.65 -0.53
N VAL A 250 10.27 6.21 -0.90
CA VAL A 250 11.50 6.09 -0.10
C VAL A 250 11.88 7.43 0.51
N GLY A 251 11.69 7.52 1.83
CA GLY A 251 12.53 8.28 2.76
C GLY A 251 13.78 7.47 3.17
N SER A 252 14.64 8.01 4.05
CA SER A 252 15.92 7.40 4.47
C SER A 252 15.77 6.16 5.38
N GLU A 253 14.72 5.38 5.23
CA GLU A 253 14.29 4.36 6.17
C GLU A 253 14.58 2.94 5.64
N PRO A 254 14.79 1.95 6.51
CA PRO A 254 15.30 0.62 6.13
C PRO A 254 14.30 -0.26 5.33
N TRP A 255 13.12 0.27 5.00
CA TRP A 255 11.98 -0.45 4.42
C TRP A 255 11.97 -0.39 2.88
N THR A 256 13.13 -0.62 2.27
CA THR A 256 13.30 -0.51 0.82
C THR A 256 13.50 -1.87 0.19
N ILE A 257 12.86 -2.10 -0.96
CA ILE A 257 13.14 -3.26 -1.80
C ILE A 257 14.35 -2.92 -2.67
N GLU A 258 15.30 -3.84 -2.74
CA GLU A 258 16.43 -3.71 -3.66
C GLU A 258 15.92 -3.70 -5.11
N TYR A 259 16.29 -2.69 -5.90
CA TYR A 259 15.77 -2.53 -7.26
C TYR A 259 16.17 -3.67 -8.20
N THR A 260 17.27 -4.35 -7.89
CA THR A 260 17.78 -5.55 -8.58
C THR A 260 17.13 -6.84 -8.09
N SER A 261 16.26 -6.78 -7.08
CA SER A 261 15.63 -7.95 -6.47
C SER A 261 14.79 -8.73 -7.49
N PRO A 262 15.03 -10.05 -7.65
CA PRO A 262 14.17 -10.90 -8.47
C PRO A 262 12.71 -10.90 -8.02
N ALA A 263 12.45 -10.68 -6.73
CA ALA A 263 11.09 -10.61 -6.19
C ALA A 263 10.32 -9.41 -6.74
N LEU A 264 10.99 -8.25 -6.87
CA LEU A 264 10.40 -7.05 -7.45
C LEU A 264 10.12 -7.24 -8.95
N ASP A 265 11.07 -7.82 -9.68
CA ASP A 265 10.90 -8.13 -11.11
C ASP A 265 9.73 -9.11 -11.35
N ALA A 266 9.58 -10.13 -10.51
CA ALA A 266 8.47 -11.08 -10.58
C ALA A 266 7.13 -10.41 -10.27
N PHE A 267 7.11 -9.51 -9.30
CA PHE A 267 5.92 -8.77 -8.91
C PHE A 267 5.44 -7.82 -10.01
N HIS A 268 6.33 -6.99 -10.58
CA HIS A 268 5.96 -6.14 -11.72
C HIS A 268 5.44 -6.94 -12.90
N SER A 269 6.04 -8.12 -13.16
CA SER A 269 5.55 -9.01 -14.22
C SER A 269 4.13 -9.53 -13.92
N THR A 270 3.84 -9.80 -12.65
CA THR A 270 2.51 -10.24 -12.20
C THR A 270 1.47 -9.11 -12.30
N LEU A 271 1.82 -7.88 -11.90
CA LEU A 271 0.96 -6.70 -12.06
C LEU A 271 0.57 -6.47 -13.52
N VAL A 272 1.53 -6.63 -14.43
CA VAL A 272 1.31 -6.50 -15.88
C VAL A 272 0.34 -7.55 -16.40
N VAL A 273 0.51 -8.82 -16.02
CA VAL A 273 -0.40 -9.91 -16.40
C VAL A 273 -1.82 -9.68 -15.88
N LYS A 274 -1.95 -9.09 -14.68
CA LYS A 274 -3.23 -8.71 -14.08
C LYS A 274 -3.80 -7.37 -14.55
N ASN A 275 -3.12 -6.70 -15.48
CA ASN A 275 -3.51 -5.41 -16.05
C ASN A 275 -3.66 -4.29 -15.00
N PHE A 276 -2.91 -4.39 -13.89
CA PHE A 276 -2.88 -3.35 -12.86
C PHE A 276 -1.96 -2.22 -13.31
N SER A 277 -2.54 -1.03 -13.41
CA SER A 277 -1.90 0.12 -14.05
C SER A 277 -1.45 1.11 -12.97
N PRO A 278 -0.14 1.38 -12.80
CA PRO A 278 0.31 2.35 -11.81
C PRO A 278 -0.08 3.77 -12.24
N SER A 279 -0.18 4.67 -11.28
CA SER A 279 -0.29 6.10 -11.55
C SER A 279 1.06 6.71 -11.96
N LEU A 280 1.04 7.88 -12.60
CA LEU A 280 2.26 8.64 -12.90
C LEU A 280 3.10 8.96 -11.65
N SER A 281 2.46 9.22 -10.50
CA SER A 281 3.16 9.52 -9.24
C SER A 281 3.88 8.31 -8.65
N GLN A 282 3.30 7.11 -8.81
CA GLN A 282 3.94 5.86 -8.42
C GLN A 282 5.17 5.59 -9.31
N VAL A 283 5.02 5.73 -10.64
CA VAL A 283 6.16 5.62 -11.57
C VAL A 283 7.24 6.65 -11.22
N ALA A 284 6.87 7.88 -10.90
CA ALA A 284 7.81 8.92 -10.49
C ALA A 284 8.62 8.54 -9.25
N SER A 285 7.92 8.00 -8.24
CA SER A 285 8.54 7.57 -6.99
C SER A 285 9.57 6.46 -7.22
N PHE A 286 9.26 5.54 -8.14
CA PHE A 286 10.18 4.48 -8.54
C PHE A 286 11.38 5.01 -9.34
N ILE A 287 11.14 5.77 -10.42
CA ILE A 287 12.20 6.25 -11.33
C ILE A 287 13.16 7.21 -10.63
N LEU A 288 12.66 8.12 -9.78
CA LEU A 288 13.49 9.06 -8.99
C LEU A 288 14.56 8.34 -8.14
N LYS A 289 14.29 7.09 -7.76
CA LYS A 289 15.13 6.31 -6.84
C LYS A 289 15.87 5.18 -7.53
N CYS A 290 15.71 5.03 -8.85
CA CYS A 290 16.53 4.09 -9.62
C CYS A 290 18.02 4.43 -9.41
N PRO A 291 18.84 3.45 -8.96
CA PRO A 291 20.27 3.70 -8.74
C PRO A 291 21.04 3.78 -10.06
N ASP A 292 20.44 3.32 -11.16
CA ASP A 292 20.98 3.40 -12.51
C ASP A 292 19.86 3.46 -13.56
N VAL A 293 20.15 4.06 -14.71
CA VAL A 293 19.20 4.24 -15.82
C VAL A 293 18.79 2.90 -16.46
N GLU A 294 19.66 1.89 -16.47
CA GLU A 294 19.33 0.58 -17.08
C GLU A 294 18.30 -0.19 -16.26
N ILE A 295 18.24 0.05 -14.95
CA ILE A 295 17.16 -0.48 -14.10
C ILE A 295 15.83 0.16 -14.47
N GLY A 296 15.80 1.47 -14.70
CA GLY A 296 14.61 2.16 -15.20
C GLY A 296 14.19 1.64 -16.58
N ARG A 297 15.15 1.40 -17.49
CA ARG A 297 14.88 0.82 -18.81
C ARG A 297 14.30 -0.60 -18.71
N ARG A 298 14.85 -1.43 -17.81
CA ARG A 298 14.31 -2.77 -17.53
C ARG A 298 12.88 -2.71 -16.99
N TYR A 299 12.58 -1.74 -16.13
CA TYR A 299 11.23 -1.48 -15.64
C TYR A 299 10.27 -1.15 -16.79
N PHE A 300 10.58 -0.16 -17.63
CA PHE A 300 9.71 0.23 -18.75
C PHE A 300 9.55 -0.87 -19.81
N LYS A 301 10.56 -1.74 -20.00
CA LYS A 301 10.43 -2.93 -20.84
C LYS A 301 9.33 -3.89 -20.35
N LYS A 302 9.12 -3.97 -19.04
CA LYS A 302 8.06 -4.81 -18.44
C LYS A 302 6.73 -4.05 -18.39
N MET A 303 6.78 -2.79 -17.97
CA MET A 303 5.63 -1.92 -17.73
C MET A 303 5.74 -0.69 -18.65
N PRO A 304 5.35 -0.84 -19.93
CA PRO A 304 5.50 0.24 -20.91
C PRO A 304 4.61 1.43 -20.57
N GLY A 305 4.99 2.62 -21.05
CA GLY A 305 4.24 3.86 -20.75
C GLY A 305 2.75 3.81 -21.11
N SER A 306 2.35 2.97 -22.06
CA SER A 306 0.96 2.74 -22.43
C SER A 306 0.11 2.08 -21.33
N MET A 307 0.73 1.42 -20.35
CA MET A 307 0.06 0.80 -19.20
C MET A 307 -0.05 1.74 -18.00
N ILE A 308 0.52 2.93 -18.07
CA ILE A 308 0.45 3.87 -16.95
C ILE A 308 -0.93 4.51 -16.96
N SER A 309 -1.64 4.39 -15.84
CA SER A 309 -2.98 4.94 -15.69
C SER A 309 -2.96 6.46 -15.84
N SER A 310 -3.71 6.95 -16.82
CA SER A 310 -4.01 8.38 -16.99
C SER A 310 -5.35 8.77 -16.34
N HIS A 311 -5.97 7.85 -15.58
CA HIS A 311 -7.34 8.01 -15.10
C HIS A 311 -7.47 9.12 -14.04
N LYS A 312 -8.54 9.92 -14.16
CA LYS A 312 -8.80 11.14 -13.37
C LYS A 312 -9.02 10.94 -11.87
N PHE A 313 -9.27 9.72 -11.40
CA PHE A 313 -9.50 9.45 -9.97
C PHE A 313 -8.21 9.53 -9.12
N PHE A 314 -7.03 9.57 -9.74
CA PHE A 314 -5.72 9.59 -9.07
C PHE A 314 -5.00 10.95 -9.15
N TYR A 315 -5.73 12.08 -9.08
CA TYR A 315 -5.20 13.39 -9.52
C TYR A 315 -5.19 14.52 -8.48
N PRO A 316 -4.23 15.47 -8.63
CA PRO A 316 -4.45 16.63 -9.52
C PRO A 316 -3.32 17.12 -10.47
N SER A 317 -2.16 16.49 -10.63
CA SER A 317 -1.06 17.05 -11.46
C SER A 317 -0.43 16.04 -12.44
N HIS A 318 -0.41 16.41 -13.73
CA HIS A 318 0.11 15.65 -14.88
C HIS A 318 1.66 15.46 -14.78
N SER A 319 2.36 15.18 -15.88
CA SER A 319 3.82 14.96 -16.02
C SER A 319 4.74 15.78 -15.11
N GLY A 320 4.33 16.98 -14.65
CA GLY A 320 5.00 17.72 -13.59
C GLY A 320 5.29 16.87 -12.35
N SER A 321 4.33 16.08 -11.86
CA SER A 321 4.49 15.16 -10.73
C SER A 321 5.45 14.00 -11.00
N LEU A 322 5.81 13.77 -12.27
CA LEU A 322 6.80 12.79 -12.68
C LEU A 322 8.19 13.42 -12.85
N LEU A 323 8.28 14.48 -13.64
CA LEU A 323 9.56 15.07 -14.05
C LEU A 323 10.13 16.03 -13.01
N VAL A 324 9.31 16.85 -12.36
CA VAL A 324 9.80 17.86 -11.40
C VAL A 324 10.55 17.23 -10.23
N PRO A 325 10.06 16.15 -9.57
CA PRO A 325 10.81 15.51 -8.49
C PRO A 325 12.17 14.98 -8.93
N ILE A 326 12.28 14.44 -10.15
CA ILE A 326 13.55 13.94 -10.70
C ILE A 326 14.52 15.10 -10.91
N ILE A 327 14.07 16.18 -11.54
CA ILE A 327 14.89 17.36 -11.86
C ILE A 327 15.35 18.08 -10.59
N GLU A 328 14.47 18.24 -9.58
CA GLU A 328 14.79 18.93 -8.33
C GLU A 328 15.59 18.07 -7.35
N SER A 329 15.74 16.77 -7.61
CA SER A 329 16.44 15.85 -6.73
C SER A 329 17.83 16.36 -6.38
N LYS A 330 18.09 16.48 -5.07
CA LYS A 330 19.39 16.89 -4.52
C LYS A 330 20.35 15.71 -4.32
N THR A 331 19.84 14.48 -4.41
CA THR A 331 20.63 13.26 -4.20
C THR A 331 21.18 12.67 -5.48
N LEU A 332 20.60 13.03 -6.64
CA LEU A 332 21.06 12.59 -7.95
C LEU A 332 22.06 13.58 -8.53
N SER A 333 23.06 13.07 -9.26
CA SER A 333 23.96 13.91 -10.05
C SER A 333 23.23 14.50 -11.26
N ASP A 334 23.76 15.60 -11.81
CA ASP A 334 23.16 16.28 -12.98
C ASP A 334 22.99 15.32 -14.16
N LYS A 335 24.04 14.55 -14.49
CA LYS A 335 24.01 13.53 -15.53
C LYS A 335 22.92 12.47 -15.28
N HIS A 336 22.81 11.97 -14.06
CA HIS A 336 21.86 10.91 -13.75
C HIS A 336 20.41 11.42 -13.90
N ARG A 337 20.12 12.66 -13.48
CA ARG A 337 18.78 13.25 -13.69
C ARG A 337 18.46 13.41 -15.17
N LEU A 338 19.42 13.89 -15.95
CA LEU A 338 19.27 14.04 -17.39
C LEU A 338 18.99 12.68 -18.06
N ASP A 339 19.72 11.64 -17.69
CA ASP A 339 19.54 10.29 -18.22
C ASP A 339 18.18 9.68 -17.84
N LEU A 340 17.71 9.87 -16.60
CA LEU A 340 16.39 9.42 -16.15
C LEU A 340 15.25 10.20 -16.82
N VAL A 341 15.35 11.53 -16.94
CA VAL A 341 14.33 12.33 -17.64
C VAL A 341 14.29 11.96 -19.12
N ARG A 342 15.44 11.76 -19.76
CA ARG A 342 15.50 11.28 -21.15
C ARG A 342 14.79 9.94 -21.31
N LEU A 343 15.09 8.97 -20.43
CA LEU A 343 14.42 7.67 -20.42
C LEU A 343 12.90 7.83 -20.31
N VAL A 344 12.41 8.64 -19.37
CA VAL A 344 10.97 8.87 -19.18
C VAL A 344 10.31 9.44 -20.44
N LEU A 345 10.95 10.42 -21.08
CA LEU A 345 10.43 11.04 -22.31
C LEU A 345 10.43 10.07 -23.51
N GLU A 346 11.37 9.12 -23.55
CA GLU A 346 11.44 8.05 -24.56
C GLU A 346 10.34 6.99 -24.36
N GLU A 347 10.13 6.57 -23.12
CA GLU A 347 9.25 5.44 -22.78
C GLU A 347 7.78 5.83 -22.58
N ILE A 348 7.49 7.12 -22.33
CA ILE A 348 6.13 7.66 -22.18
C ILE A 348 5.91 8.79 -23.19
N PRO A 349 5.64 8.48 -24.47
CA PRO A 349 5.39 9.50 -25.48
C PRO A 349 4.10 10.27 -25.18
N GLY A 350 4.10 11.57 -25.47
CA GLY A 350 2.92 12.43 -25.31
C GLY A 350 2.69 13.00 -23.91
N LEU A 351 3.69 12.90 -23.00
CA LEU A 351 3.66 13.62 -21.73
C LEU A 351 3.45 15.13 -21.95
N ASN A 352 2.51 15.71 -21.21
CA ASN A 352 2.29 17.15 -21.20
C ASN A 352 3.42 17.84 -20.40
N LEU A 353 4.46 18.33 -21.05
CA LEU A 353 5.62 18.94 -20.37
C LEU A 353 5.30 20.28 -19.68
N ASP A 354 4.17 20.89 -20.01
CA ASP A 354 3.69 22.12 -19.39
C ASP A 354 2.88 21.87 -18.11
N ALA A 355 2.63 20.60 -17.79
CA ALA A 355 1.97 20.19 -16.57
C ALA A 355 2.67 20.69 -15.31
N THR A 356 1.89 21.29 -14.44
CA THR A 356 2.28 21.78 -13.11
C THR A 356 2.15 20.68 -12.04
N ILE A 357 2.89 20.82 -10.92
CA ILE A 357 2.78 20.02 -9.70
C ILE A 357 2.25 20.88 -8.53
N ASP A 358 1.33 20.36 -7.72
CA ASP A 358 0.95 21.05 -6.48
C ASP A 358 2.08 20.97 -5.45
N ARG A 359 2.51 22.12 -4.91
CA ARG A 359 3.52 22.15 -3.85
C ARG A 359 2.81 22.24 -2.49
N PRO A 360 2.96 21.26 -1.58
CA PRO A 360 2.14 21.14 -0.37
C PRO A 360 2.07 22.39 0.54
N TRP A 361 3.14 23.20 0.60
CA TRP A 361 3.16 24.44 1.41
C TRP A 361 2.40 25.62 0.81
N VAL A 362 1.91 25.49 -0.43
CA VAL A 362 1.09 26.52 -1.09
C VAL A 362 -0.30 26.60 -0.46
N ALA A 363 -0.79 25.50 0.13
CA ALA A 363 -1.99 25.49 0.97
C ALA A 363 -1.85 26.43 2.18
N ASP A 364 -0.67 26.46 2.80
CA ASP A 364 -0.37 27.37 3.92
C ASP A 364 -0.25 28.83 3.47
N MET A 365 0.29 29.09 2.27
CA MET A 365 0.39 30.45 1.72
C MET A 365 -0.97 31.13 1.44
N ARG A 366 -2.05 30.37 1.27
CA ARG A 366 -3.42 30.93 1.15
C ARG A 366 -3.96 31.53 2.43
N ARG A 367 -3.56 31.03 3.61
CA ARG A 367 -3.88 31.69 4.88
C ARG A 367 -3.32 33.12 4.95
N PHE A 368 -2.38 33.44 4.06
CA PHE A 368 -1.73 34.75 3.94
C PHE A 368 -2.11 35.53 2.66
N GLY A 369 -3.12 35.10 1.89
CA GLY A 369 -3.74 35.93 0.84
C GLY A 369 -3.09 35.89 -0.56
N ALA A 370 -2.33 34.85 -0.91
CA ALA A 370 -1.76 34.71 -2.25
C ALA A 370 -2.85 34.48 -3.34
N PRO A 371 -2.80 35.18 -4.51
CA PRO A 371 -3.73 34.95 -5.62
C PRO A 371 -3.39 33.68 -6.43
N GLY A 372 -4.40 33.01 -7.03
CA GLY A 372 -4.22 31.85 -7.93
C GLY A 372 -5.27 30.73 -7.74
N ASN A 373 -5.43 29.85 -8.74
CA ASN A 373 -6.27 28.65 -8.65
C ASN A 373 -5.45 27.51 -8.01
N PRO A 374 -6.04 26.67 -7.12
CA PRO A 374 -5.38 25.55 -6.43
C PRO A 374 -4.49 24.55 -7.18
N TRP A 375 -4.37 24.63 -8.51
CA TRP A 375 -3.88 23.52 -9.32
C TRP A 375 -2.71 23.87 -10.26
N ASP A 376 -2.14 25.09 -10.16
CA ASP A 376 -1.15 25.61 -11.12
C ASP A 376 0.19 26.01 -10.48
N PHE A 377 1.03 25.07 -10.06
CA PHE A 377 2.35 25.43 -9.52
C PHE A 377 3.47 24.66 -10.22
N PHE A 378 4.52 25.35 -10.66
CA PHE A 378 5.81 24.79 -11.09
C PHE A 378 5.86 23.60 -12.08
N ASN A 379 6.33 23.80 -13.31
CA ASN A 379 6.51 22.70 -14.28
C ASN A 379 7.97 22.24 -14.43
N ALA A 380 8.22 21.23 -15.27
CA ALA A 380 9.55 20.65 -15.49
C ALA A 380 10.57 21.67 -16.01
N LEU A 381 10.15 22.58 -16.90
CA LEU A 381 11.03 23.60 -17.47
C LEU A 381 11.39 24.67 -16.44
N MET A 382 10.44 25.05 -15.58
CA MET A 382 10.70 25.91 -14.42
C MET A 382 11.70 25.29 -13.45
N ALA A 383 11.62 23.97 -13.22
CA ALA A 383 12.59 23.24 -12.40
C ALA A 383 14.00 23.27 -12.99
N ALA A 384 14.14 23.09 -14.31
CA ALA A 384 15.43 23.23 -14.98
C ALA A 384 15.99 24.66 -14.83
N GLY A 385 15.15 25.68 -15.02
CA GLY A 385 15.54 27.08 -14.87
C GLY A 385 15.97 27.45 -13.45
N TRP A 386 15.20 27.05 -12.44
CA TRP A 386 15.55 27.26 -11.03
C TRP A 386 16.91 26.67 -10.66
N ARG A 387 17.34 25.61 -11.34
CA ARG A 387 18.64 24.97 -11.14
C ARG A 387 19.77 25.50 -12.04
N GLY A 388 19.43 26.32 -13.04
CA GLY A 388 20.36 26.71 -14.10
C GLY A 388 20.79 25.55 -14.99
N ASP A 389 20.00 24.47 -15.05
CA ASP A 389 20.33 23.23 -15.77
C ASP A 389 20.00 23.38 -17.26
N LYS A 390 20.95 23.97 -18.01
CA LYS A 390 20.79 24.27 -19.44
C LYS A 390 20.56 23.01 -20.28
N GLU A 391 21.28 21.92 -20.01
CA GLU A 391 21.13 20.67 -20.78
C GLU A 391 19.74 20.05 -20.58
N MET A 392 19.23 20.07 -19.34
CA MET A 392 17.86 19.64 -19.05
C MET A 392 16.82 20.51 -19.77
N ALA A 393 17.00 21.83 -19.77
CA ALA A 393 16.10 22.73 -20.48
C ALA A 393 16.13 22.52 -22.00
N GLU A 394 17.30 22.29 -22.59
CA GLU A 394 17.43 21.93 -24.01
C GLU A 394 16.70 20.63 -24.35
N LEU A 395 16.82 19.61 -23.49
CA LEU A 395 16.08 18.36 -23.64
C LEU A 395 14.56 18.60 -23.60
N LEU A 396 14.05 19.33 -22.60
CA LEU A 396 12.62 19.59 -22.46
C LEU A 396 12.05 20.40 -23.64
N LEU A 397 12.76 21.44 -24.09
CA LEU A 397 12.36 22.25 -25.25
C LEU A 397 12.33 21.42 -26.54
N LYS A 398 13.33 20.55 -26.75
CA LYS A 398 13.38 19.64 -27.91
C LYS A 398 12.16 18.70 -27.95
N HIS A 399 11.63 18.33 -26.79
CA HIS A 399 10.44 17.48 -26.65
C HIS A 399 9.12 18.28 -26.54
N GLY A 400 9.15 19.59 -26.80
CA GLY A 400 7.95 20.42 -26.98
C GLY A 400 7.45 21.17 -25.74
N ALA A 401 8.27 21.31 -24.69
CA ALA A 401 7.93 22.17 -23.55
C ALA A 401 7.81 23.64 -23.99
N LYS A 402 6.78 24.35 -23.52
CA LYS A 402 6.56 25.75 -23.91
C LYS A 402 7.42 26.69 -23.05
N PRO A 403 8.24 27.57 -23.66
CA PRO A 403 9.17 28.42 -22.90
C PRO A 403 8.49 29.59 -22.18
N GLY A 404 7.24 29.91 -22.54
CA GLY A 404 6.49 31.05 -22.00
C GLY A 404 5.54 30.71 -20.85
N VAL A 405 5.52 29.47 -20.34
CA VAL A 405 4.67 29.10 -19.21
C VAL A 405 5.20 29.78 -17.95
N LYS A 406 4.30 30.39 -17.17
CA LYS A 406 4.62 31.17 -15.97
C LYS A 406 4.12 30.48 -14.71
N ASP A 407 4.93 30.55 -13.67
CA ASP A 407 4.56 30.12 -12.33
C ASP A 407 3.50 31.08 -11.78
N CYS A 408 2.42 30.57 -11.20
CA CYS A 408 1.30 31.44 -10.85
C CYS A 408 1.53 32.27 -9.58
N LEU A 409 2.52 31.92 -8.73
CA LEU A 409 2.86 32.70 -7.53
C LEU A 409 3.80 33.86 -7.85
N SER A 410 4.89 33.56 -8.56
CA SER A 410 5.93 34.55 -8.89
C SER A 410 5.63 35.30 -10.19
N ASN A 411 4.73 34.77 -11.03
CA ASN A 411 4.49 35.24 -12.39
C ASN A 411 5.76 35.22 -13.27
N LEU A 412 6.74 34.39 -12.90
CA LEU A 412 7.99 34.18 -13.62
C LEU A 412 7.93 32.90 -14.45
N ASP A 413 8.52 32.93 -15.63
CA ASP A 413 8.83 31.73 -16.39
C ASP A 413 10.20 31.15 -15.97
N ALA A 414 10.62 30.06 -16.60
CA ALA A 414 11.88 29.38 -16.28
C ALA A 414 13.12 30.30 -16.33
N GLY A 415 13.16 31.28 -17.26
CA GLY A 415 14.26 32.24 -17.35
C GLY A 415 14.23 33.27 -16.22
N GLY A 416 13.03 33.75 -15.88
CA GLY A 416 12.83 34.63 -14.71
C GLY A 416 13.24 33.96 -13.39
N LEU A 417 12.86 32.68 -13.22
CA LEU A 417 13.26 31.87 -12.06
C LEU A 417 14.77 31.62 -12.03
N ALA A 418 15.39 31.34 -13.17
CA ALA A 418 16.84 31.20 -13.28
C ALA A 418 17.58 32.46 -12.83
N ARG A 419 17.13 33.63 -13.29
CA ARG A 419 17.67 34.93 -12.88
C ARG A 419 17.53 35.16 -11.38
N GLN A 420 16.37 34.83 -10.81
CA GLN A 420 16.13 34.93 -9.36
C GLN A 420 17.10 34.07 -8.54
N GLN A 421 17.53 32.91 -9.08
CA GLN A 421 18.51 32.01 -8.46
C GLN A 421 19.97 32.36 -8.82
N GLY A 422 20.22 33.42 -9.58
CA GLY A 422 21.57 33.86 -9.97
C GLY A 422 22.14 33.14 -11.19
N HIS A 423 21.34 32.38 -11.93
CA HIS A 423 21.74 31.68 -13.14
C HIS A 423 21.60 32.57 -14.39
N GLU A 424 22.34 33.69 -14.45
CA GLU A 424 22.23 34.70 -15.52
C GLU A 424 22.59 34.16 -16.91
N GLU A 425 23.56 33.26 -17.01
CA GLU A 425 23.92 32.61 -18.28
C GLU A 425 22.76 31.78 -18.83
N PHE A 426 22.07 31.03 -17.95
CA PHE A 426 20.87 30.29 -18.32
C PHE A 426 19.76 31.26 -18.75
N ALA A 427 19.50 32.31 -17.97
CA ALA A 427 18.42 33.26 -18.25
C ALA A 427 18.61 33.94 -19.62
N THR A 428 19.83 34.39 -19.91
CA THR A 428 20.19 35.02 -21.19
C THR A 428 20.02 34.03 -22.35
N TRP A 429 20.50 32.80 -22.19
CA TRP A 429 20.32 31.75 -23.20
C TRP A 429 18.83 31.44 -23.44
N PHE A 430 18.04 31.33 -22.37
CA PHE A 430 16.63 30.97 -22.43
C PHE A 430 15.77 32.08 -23.06
N GLU A 431 16.07 33.35 -22.81
CA GLU A 431 15.43 34.49 -23.47
C GLU A 431 15.61 34.44 -24.99
N GLY A 432 16.81 34.09 -25.47
CA GLY A 432 17.07 33.89 -26.89
C GLY A 432 16.23 32.77 -27.53
N ARG A 433 15.79 31.77 -26.75
CA ARG A 433 14.95 30.64 -27.21
C ARG A 433 13.46 30.95 -27.23
N LYS A 434 12.98 31.99 -26.53
CA LYS A 434 11.56 32.41 -26.59
C LYS A 434 11.21 33.15 -27.87
N ALA A 435 12.22 33.76 -28.50
CA ALA A 435 12.06 34.59 -29.69
C ALA A 435 12.14 33.80 -31.02
N SER A 436 12.48 32.51 -30.93
CA SER A 436 12.57 31.55 -32.04
C SER A 436 11.42 30.56 -31.99
#